data_AF-A0A2G2I9Z9-F1
#
_entry.id   AF-A0A2G2I9Z9-F1
#
_cell.length_a   1.000
_cell.length_b   1.000
_cell.length_c   1.000
_cell.angle_alpha   90.00
_cell.angle_beta   90.00
_cell.angle_gamma   90.00
#
_symmetry.space_group_name_H-M   'P 1'
#
loop_
_entity.id
_entity.type
_entity.pdbx_description
1 polymer ?
#
loop_
_entity_poly.entity_id
_entity_poly.type
_entity_poly.pdbx_seq_one_letter_code
_entity_poly.pdbx_strand_id
1 'polypeptide(L)' 'MKSGAATEQTHFVHVTGVLKNKFVEFDYSIGTPTLYVELVLPFKQFRQFCIKHDVKELTIEQQHQVELDKLKWRHGQLD' A
#
# COMPACT_ATOMS: atom_id res chain seq x y z
N MET A 1 32.98 -13.15 2.21
CA MET A 1 31.96 -12.59 1.30
C MET A 1 30.64 -13.27 1.64
N LYS A 2 29.68 -12.58 2.27
CA LYS A 2 28.33 -13.12 2.42
C LYS A 2 27.48 -12.48 1.34
N SER A 3 26.99 -13.28 0.39
CA SER A 3 25.93 -12.87 -0.52
C SER A 3 24.71 -12.58 0.34
N GLY A 4 24.36 -11.30 0.50
CA GLY A 4 23.09 -10.91 1.11
C GLY A 4 21.98 -11.42 0.21
N ALA A 5 21.28 -12.47 0.63
CA ALA A 5 20.06 -12.89 -0.04
C ALA A 5 19.09 -11.71 0.03
N ALA A 6 18.65 -11.20 -1.13
CA ALA A 6 17.57 -10.23 -1.18
C ALA A 6 16.34 -10.91 -0.58
N THR A 7 15.91 -10.49 0.60
CA THR A 7 14.64 -10.93 1.17
C THR A 7 13.53 -10.42 0.26
N GLU A 8 12.80 -11.32 -0.40
CA GLU A 8 11.60 -10.93 -1.14
C GLU A 8 10.61 -10.29 -0.16
N GLN A 9 10.31 -9.01 -0.37
CA GLN A 9 9.37 -8.28 0.46
C GLN A 9 7.97 -8.41 -0.14
N THR A 10 6.95 -8.58 0.70
CA THR A 10 5.56 -8.59 0.21
C THR A 10 5.16 -7.19 -0.20
N HIS A 11 4.53 -7.08 -1.36
CA HIS A 11 3.99 -5.83 -1.89
C HIS A 11 2.48 -5.77 -1.62
N PHE A 12 1.97 -4.63 -1.18
CA PHE A 12 0.56 -4.46 -0.87
C PHE A 12 -0.07 -3.31 -1.63
N VAL A 13 -1.36 -3.44 -1.90
CA VAL A 13 -2.22 -2.35 -2.39
C VAL A 13 -3.47 -2.21 -1.54
N HIS A 14 -3.97 -0.97 -1.42
CA HIS A 14 -5.26 -0.66 -0.83
C HIS A 14 -5.95 0.38 -1.70
N VAL A 15 -7.07 0.01 -2.34
CA VAL A 15 -7.82 0.93 -3.19
C VAL A 15 -8.61 1.89 -2.30
N THR A 16 -8.31 3.17 -2.42
CA THR A 16 -8.93 4.22 -1.60
C THR A 16 -10.07 4.93 -2.33
N GLY A 17 -10.12 4.83 -3.66
CA GLY A 17 -11.16 5.50 -4.43
C GLY A 17 -11.10 5.29 -5.94
N VAL A 18 -12.08 5.89 -6.61
CA VAL A 18 -12.15 5.99 -8.06
C VAL A 18 -12.39 7.44 -8.46
N LEU A 19 -11.44 8.01 -9.19
CA LEU A 19 -11.49 9.40 -9.63
C LEU A 19 -12.02 9.49 -11.06
N LYS A 20 -13.04 10.36 -11.26
CA LYS A 20 -13.66 10.67 -12.56
C LYS A 20 -14.13 9.44 -13.35
N ASN A 21 -14.41 8.33 -12.67
CA ASN A 21 -14.72 7.03 -13.26
C ASN A 21 -13.69 6.54 -14.29
N LYS A 22 -12.42 6.94 -14.14
CA LYS A 22 -11.33 6.66 -15.09
C LYS A 22 -10.03 6.21 -14.41
N PHE A 23 -9.81 6.65 -13.17
CA PHE A 23 -8.59 6.40 -12.42
C PHE A 23 -8.91 5.68 -11.11
N VAL A 24 -7.96 4.85 -10.67
CA VAL A 24 -7.95 4.20 -9.36
C VAL A 24 -7.01 5.00 -8.48
N GLU A 25 -7.51 5.43 -7.33
CA GLU A 25 -6.71 5.97 -6.23
C GLU A 25 -6.38 4.81 -5.30
N PHE A 26 -5.10 4.62 -4.97
CA PHE A 26 -4.66 3.49 -4.14
C PHE A 26 -3.36 3.80 -3.40
N ASP A 27 -3.23 3.18 -2.23
CA ASP A 27 -1.99 3.14 -1.46
C ASP A 27 -1.15 1.94 -1.91
N TYR A 28 0.16 2.10 -1.99
CA TYR A 28 1.10 1.01 -2.28
C TYR A 28 2.20 0.95 -1.24
N SER A 29 2.41 -0.23 -0.66
CA SER A 29 3.36 -0.45 0.42
C SER A 29 4.24 -1.68 0.18
N ILE A 30 5.42 -1.71 0.79
CA ILE A 30 6.40 -2.80 0.66
C ILE A 30 6.83 -3.24 2.05
N GLY A 31 6.71 -4.53 2.35
CA GLY A 31 7.10 -5.14 3.62
C GLY A 31 6.13 -4.86 4.78
N THR A 32 5.60 -3.65 4.90
CA THR A 32 4.62 -3.27 5.94
C THR A 32 3.45 -2.45 5.35
N PRO A 33 2.20 -2.66 5.79
CA PRO A 33 1.05 -1.85 5.38
C PRO A 33 1.16 -0.36 5.73
N THR A 34 1.82 -0.01 6.83
CA THR A 34 1.81 1.36 7.40
C THR A 34 2.78 2.34 6.72
N LEU A 35 3.71 1.86 5.89
CA LEU A 35 4.63 2.71 5.13
C LEU A 35 4.31 2.59 3.64
N TYR A 36 3.56 3.56 3.13
CA TYR A 36 3.00 3.50 1.78
C TYR A 36 3.20 4.82 1.02
N VAL A 37 3.04 4.74 -0.30
CA VAL A 37 2.90 5.90 -1.19
C VAL A 37 1.49 5.93 -1.76
N GLU A 38 0.91 7.11 -1.87
CA GLU A 38 -0.41 7.33 -2.48
C GLU A 38 -0.24 7.52 -4.00
N LEU A 39 -0.99 6.77 -4.79
CA LEU A 39 -0.87 6.74 -6.24
C LEU A 39 -2.24 6.85 -6.91
N VAL A 40 -2.24 7.40 -8.13
CA VAL A 40 -3.43 7.48 -8.99
C VAL A 40 -3.06 7.02 -10.39
N LEU A 41 -3.70 5.96 -10.89
CA LEU A 41 -3.44 5.40 -12.22
C LEU A 41 -4.75 5.12 -12.96
N PRO A 42 -4.79 5.20 -14.31
CA PRO A 42 -5.93 4.68 -15.05
C PRO A 42 -6.07 3.16 -14.85
N PHE A 43 -7.31 2.65 -14.95
CA PHE A 43 -7.63 1.24 -14.63
C PHE A 43 -6.70 0.21 -15.29
N LYS A 44 -6.32 0.42 -16.56
CA LYS A 44 -5.46 -0.51 -17.29
C LYS A 44 -4.05 -0.55 -16.68
N GLN A 45 -3.50 0.61 -16.35
CA GLN A 45 -2.17 0.74 -15.76
C GLN A 45 -2.15 0.24 -14.31
N PHE A 46 -3.20 0.49 -13.53
CA PHE A 46 -3.35 -0.10 -12.20
C PHE A 46 -3.30 -1.63 -12.25
N ARG A 47 -4.06 -2.27 -13.16
CA ARG A 47 -4.01 -3.73 -13.33
C ARG A 47 -2.61 -4.23 -13.71
N GLN A 48 -1.92 -3.55 -14.63
CA GLN A 48 -0.56 -3.90 -15.03
C GLN A 48 0.44 -3.72 -13.87
N PHE A 49 0.25 -2.69 -13.05
CA PHE A 49 1.04 -2.43 -11.85
C PHE A 49 0.88 -3.60 -10.86
N CYS A 50 -0.35 -4.02 -10.57
CA CYS A 50 -0.61 -5.13 -9.65
C CYS A 50 0.05 -6.44 -10.11
N ILE A 51 0.00 -6.75 -11.40
CA ILE A 51 0.64 -7.94 -11.98
C ILE A 51 2.17 -7.84 -11.89
N LYS A 52 2.74 -6.68 -12.23
CA LYS A 52 4.19 -6.47 -12.25
C LYS A 52 4.83 -6.64 -10.87
N HIS A 53 4.12 -6.21 -9.83
CA HIS A 53 4.64 -6.18 -8.46
C HIS A 53 4.12 -7.32 -7.58
N ASP A 54 3.33 -8.26 -8.14
CA ASP A 54 2.71 -9.37 -7.41
C ASP A 54 2.06 -8.93 -6.09
N VAL A 55 1.25 -7.88 -6.19
CA VAL A 55 0.71 -7.20 -5.00
C VAL A 55 -0.43 -8.00 -4.36
N LYS A 56 -0.54 -7.88 -3.04
CA LYS A 56 -1.69 -8.37 -2.26
C LYS A 56 -2.56 -7.22 -1.82
N GLU A 57 -3.87 -7.39 -1.85
CA GLU A 57 -4.77 -6.43 -1.23
C GLU A 57 -4.64 -6.48 0.29
N LEU A 58 -4.68 -5.31 0.95
CA LEU A 58 -4.68 -5.27 2.41
C LEU A 58 -5.92 -5.97 2.97
N THR A 59 -5.70 -6.81 3.98
CA THR A 59 -6.81 -7.36 4.77
C THR A 59 -7.47 -6.25 5.60
N ILE A 60 -8.70 -6.49 6.07
CA ILE A 60 -9.40 -5.55 6.96
C ILE A 60 -8.56 -5.21 8.20
N GLU A 61 -7.90 -6.20 8.80
CA GLU A 61 -7.01 -5.99 9.95
C GLU A 61 -5.83 -5.06 9.61
N GLN A 62 -5.22 -5.25 8.44
CA GLN A 62 -4.12 -4.39 7.98
C GLN A 62 -4.60 -2.97 7.66
N GLN A 63 -5.81 -2.80 7.14
CA GLN A 63 -6.41 -1.48 6.94
C GLN A 63 -6.64 -0.79 8.30
N HIS A 64 -7.15 -1.51 9.31
CA HIS A 64 -7.25 -0.97 10.67
C HIS A 64 -5.90 -0.58 11.25
N GLN A 65 -4.85 -1.37 11.02
CA GLN A 65 -3.49 -1.02 11.43
C GLN A 65 -3.02 0.30 10.81
N VAL A 66 -3.29 0.51 9.52
CA VAL A 66 -2.98 1.76 8.81
C VAL A 66 -3.73 2.94 9.43
N GLU A 67 -5.02 2.80 9.72
CA GLU A 67 -5.82 3.88 10.32
C GLU A 67 -5.36 4.24 11.73
N LEU A 68 -5.01 3.24 12.55
CA LEU A 68 -4.43 3.47 13.88
C LEU A 68 -3.07 4.17 13.79
N ASP A 69 -2.23 3.79 12.83
CA ASP A 69 -0.94 4.44 12.62
C ASP A 69 -1.11 5.92 12.21
N LYS A 70 -2.02 6.21 11.28
CA LYS A 70 -2.39 7.59 10.89
C LYS A 70 -2.84 8.44 12.08
N LEU A 71 -3.54 7.86 13.06
CA LEU A 71 -3.95 8.59 14.27
C LEU A 71 -2.74 8.97 15.14
N LYS A 72 -1.75 8.08 15.29
CA LYS A 72 -0.51 8.37 16.04
C LYS A 72 0.27 9.53 15.43
N TRP A 73 0.42 9.54 14.10
CA TRP A 73 1.16 10.61 13.41
C TRP A 73 0.42 11.95 13.39
N ARG A 74 -0.92 11.95 13.37
CA ARG A 74 -1.73 13.19 13.38
C ARG A 74 -1.75 13.89 14.73
N HIS A 75 -1.75 13.14 15.83
CA HIS A 75 -1.95 13.70 17.17
C HIS A 75 -0.70 13.68 18.05
N GLY A 76 0.41 13.13 17.55
CA GLY A 76 1.52 12.71 18.41
C GLY A 76 1.12 11.47 19.21
N GLN A 77 2.09 10.77 19.76
CA GLN A 77 1.87 9.61 20.61
C GLN A 77 0.91 9.99 21.73
N LEU A 78 -0.27 9.35 21.81
CA LEU A 78 -1.13 9.46 22.98
C LEU A 78 -0.41 8.66 24.08
N ASP A 79 0.22 9.39 24.99
CA ASP A 79 0.83 8.84 26.20
C ASP A 79 -0.19 8.09 27.06
#